data_AF-A0A7W1M5U0-F1
#
_entry.id   AF-A0A7W1M5U0-F1
#
_cell.length_a   1.000
_cell.length_b   1.000
_cell.length_c   1.000
_cell.angle_alpha   90.00
_cell.angle_beta   90.00
_cell.angle_gamma   90.00
#
_symmetry.space_group_name_H-M   'P 1'
#
loop_
_entity.id
_entity.type
_entity.pdbx_description
1 polymer ?
#
loop_
_entity_poly.entity_id
_entity_poly.type
_entity_poly.pdbx_seq_one_letter_code
_entity_poly.pdbx_strand_id
1 'polypeptide(L)'
;MPTKKPTPELPTNDLILTAIERAICHRGRNEPGETLSSIKEHLGLPHNGWTTLQLRPKLAELEAAGLIEQSHNKSRNLWGLTVKGRKRLDAVRADITLPESPQHRRWSEARTAAAERITGFRSDLRGVLEEAISVLDADHEAGSATWFDLSERLHQSGRLLASAIHCLGEWPEPDDSRPDNDEEAPYGQRARRQIRGWDSDFPF
;
A
#
# COMPACT_ATOMS: atom_id res chain seq x y z
N MET A 1 9.04 3.91 -34.26
CA MET A 1 9.59 2.56 -34.01
C MET A 1 9.09 2.11 -32.64
N PRO A 2 8.34 1.02 -32.51
CA PRO A 2 7.93 0.52 -31.20
C PRO A 2 9.17 -0.01 -30.48
N THR A 3 9.61 0.69 -29.43
CA THR A 3 10.67 0.24 -28.53
C THR A 3 10.19 -1.05 -27.87
N LYS A 4 10.79 -2.18 -28.26
CA LYS A 4 10.56 -3.50 -27.65
C LYS A 4 10.87 -3.34 -26.15
N LYS A 5 9.83 -3.30 -25.31
CA LYS A 5 10.02 -3.28 -23.85
C LYS A 5 10.92 -4.47 -23.49
N PRO A 6 11.95 -4.30 -22.66
CA PRO A 6 12.80 -5.40 -22.26
C PRO A 6 11.90 -6.50 -21.67
N THR A 7 12.04 -7.72 -22.17
CA THR A 7 11.49 -8.88 -21.48
C THR A 7 12.13 -8.87 -20.09
N PRO A 8 11.37 -8.74 -19.00
CA PRO A 8 11.98 -8.73 -17.68
C PRO A 8 12.71 -10.06 -17.49
N GLU A 9 13.99 -9.95 -17.12
CA GLU A 9 14.82 -11.10 -16.81
C GLU A 9 14.16 -11.90 -15.69
N LEU A 10 14.22 -13.22 -15.78
CA LEU A 10 13.53 -14.08 -14.82
C LEU A 10 14.18 -13.95 -13.44
N PRO A 11 13.39 -13.81 -12.36
CA PRO A 11 13.91 -13.77 -11.02
C PRO A 11 14.74 -15.02 -10.71
N THR A 12 15.89 -14.83 -10.06
CA THR A 12 16.68 -15.96 -9.55
C THR A 12 15.92 -16.66 -8.42
N ASN A 13 16.24 -17.94 -8.20
CA ASN A 13 15.63 -18.72 -7.11
C ASN A 13 15.79 -18.04 -5.75
N ASP A 14 17.00 -17.55 -5.46
CA ASP A 14 17.28 -16.89 -4.19
C ASP A 14 16.52 -15.54 -4.06
N LEU A 15 16.31 -14.81 -5.16
CA LEU A 15 15.47 -13.60 -5.19
C LEU A 15 14.00 -13.92 -4.89
N ILE A 16 13.48 -15.04 -5.42
CA ILE A 16 12.12 -15.51 -5.13
C ILE A 16 11.97 -15.87 -3.64
N LEU A 17 12.94 -16.57 -3.05
CA LEU A 17 12.92 -16.90 -1.62
C LEU A 17 12.91 -15.63 -0.75
N THR A 18 13.74 -14.65 -1.10
CA THR A 18 13.81 -13.36 -0.40
C THR A 18 12.49 -12.59 -0.51
N ALA A 19 11.86 -12.59 -1.69
CA ALA A 19 10.58 -11.95 -1.89
C ALA A 19 9.44 -12.63 -1.11
N ILE A 20 9.45 -13.97 -1.00
CA ILE A 20 8.50 -14.71 -0.17
C ILE A 20 8.67 -14.34 1.31
N GLU A 21 9.90 -14.31 1.83
CA GLU A 21 10.16 -13.92 3.22
C GLU A 21 9.63 -12.51 3.50
N ARG A 22 10.01 -11.54 2.67
CA ARG A 22 9.58 -10.15 2.83
C ARG A 22 8.06 -10.01 2.75
N ALA A 23 7.42 -10.72 1.82
CA ALA A 23 5.97 -10.70 1.69
C ALA A 23 5.25 -11.27 2.94
N ILE A 24 5.79 -12.34 3.53
CA ILE A 24 5.26 -12.92 4.78
C ILE A 24 5.39 -11.90 5.93
N CYS A 25 6.55 -11.25 6.05
CA CYS A 25 6.77 -10.20 7.06
C CYS A 25 5.77 -9.06 6.94
N HIS A 26 5.53 -8.56 5.72
CA HIS A 26 4.68 -7.39 5.49
C HIS A 26 3.18 -7.67 5.75
N ARG A 27 2.75 -8.93 5.71
CA ARG A 27 1.34 -9.26 5.97
C ARG A 27 0.96 -9.12 7.44
N GLY A 28 1.90 -9.31 8.36
CA GLY A 28 1.65 -9.17 9.81
C GLY A 28 0.62 -10.15 10.39
N ARG A 29 0.35 -11.28 9.73
CA ARG A 29 -0.59 -12.32 10.21
C ARG A 29 0.14 -13.64 10.45
N ASN A 30 -0.39 -14.47 11.36
CA ASN A 30 0.12 -15.81 11.68
C ASN A 30 -0.10 -16.87 10.57
N GLU A 31 -0.27 -16.46 9.31
CA GLU A 31 -0.37 -17.41 8.20
C GLU A 31 1.03 -17.76 7.69
N PRO A 32 1.33 -19.04 7.40
CA PRO A 32 2.69 -19.50 7.11
C PRO A 32 3.18 -19.14 5.70
N GLY A 33 2.42 -18.39 4.91
CA GLY A 33 2.79 -18.13 3.52
C GLY A 33 1.98 -17.04 2.84
N GLU A 34 2.37 -16.80 1.58
CA GLU A 34 1.90 -15.69 0.77
C GLU A 34 1.32 -16.06 -0.58
N THR A 35 0.46 -15.20 -1.08
CA THR A 35 -0.14 -15.41 -2.39
C THR A 35 0.86 -15.11 -3.52
N LEU A 36 0.71 -15.79 -4.66
CA LEU A 36 1.45 -15.47 -5.88
C LEU A 36 1.33 -13.98 -6.26
N SER A 37 0.18 -13.37 -5.96
CA SER A 37 -0.08 -11.97 -6.19
C SER A 37 0.91 -11.08 -5.40
N SER A 38 0.99 -11.32 -4.10
CA SER A 38 1.89 -10.63 -3.17
C SER A 38 3.36 -10.82 -3.56
N ILE A 39 3.77 -12.06 -3.86
CA ILE A 39 5.15 -12.38 -4.25
C ILE A 39 5.57 -11.59 -5.50
N LYS A 40 4.70 -11.48 -6.51
CA LYS A 40 4.98 -10.66 -7.70
C LYS A 40 5.19 -9.19 -7.36
N GLU A 41 4.37 -8.64 -6.46
CA GLU A 41 4.48 -7.23 -6.04
C GLU A 41 5.86 -6.97 -5.40
N HIS A 42 6.30 -7.88 -4.52
CA HIS A 42 7.62 -7.84 -3.88
C HIS A 42 8.79 -8.13 -4.81
N LEU A 43 8.56 -8.78 -5.95
CA LEU A 43 9.54 -8.95 -7.03
C LEU A 43 9.53 -7.78 -8.03
N GLY A 44 8.65 -6.78 -7.85
CA GLY A 44 8.50 -5.67 -8.80
C GLY A 44 7.90 -6.11 -10.15
N LEU A 45 7.25 -7.27 -10.20
CA LEU A 45 6.69 -7.83 -11.43
C LEU A 45 5.25 -7.31 -11.66
N PRO A 46 4.89 -7.01 -12.93
CA PRO A 46 3.54 -6.57 -13.26
C PRO A 46 2.49 -7.66 -13.01
N HIS A 47 1.25 -7.25 -12.76
CA HIS A 47 0.15 -8.17 -12.51
C HIS A 47 -0.50 -8.68 -13.80
N ASN A 48 0.17 -9.57 -14.54
CA ASN A 48 -0.38 -10.12 -15.78
C ASN A 48 -0.21 -11.64 -15.92
N GLY A 49 -0.86 -12.21 -16.93
CA GLY A 49 -0.83 -13.64 -17.21
C GLY A 49 0.57 -14.13 -17.55
N TRP A 50 1.35 -13.34 -18.29
CA TRP A 50 2.69 -13.72 -18.72
C TRP A 50 3.66 -13.89 -17.54
N THR A 51 3.70 -12.96 -16.59
CA THR A 51 4.54 -13.12 -15.37
C THR A 51 4.13 -14.33 -14.53
N THR A 52 2.83 -14.65 -14.54
CA THR A 52 2.30 -15.80 -13.80
C THR A 52 2.76 -17.11 -14.46
N LEU A 53 2.74 -17.18 -15.80
CA LEU A 53 3.24 -18.33 -16.56
C LEU A 53 4.74 -18.55 -16.34
N GLN A 54 5.52 -17.48 -16.19
CA GLN A 54 6.96 -17.56 -15.94
C GLN A 54 7.31 -17.97 -14.51
N LEU A 55 6.57 -17.46 -13.51
CA LEU A 55 6.90 -17.67 -12.10
C LEU A 55 6.44 -19.04 -11.56
N ARG A 56 5.35 -19.60 -12.10
CA ARG A 56 4.81 -20.89 -11.64
C ARG A 56 5.80 -22.06 -11.76
N PRO A 57 6.50 -22.28 -12.89
CA PRO A 57 7.51 -23.33 -13.00
C PRO A 57 8.62 -23.17 -11.96
N LYS A 58 9.07 -21.94 -11.71
CA LYS A 58 10.11 -21.67 -10.70
C LYS A 58 9.65 -22.01 -9.28
N LEU A 59 8.41 -21.71 -8.93
CA LEU A 59 7.85 -22.11 -7.65
C LEU A 59 7.75 -23.64 -7.52
N ALA A 60 7.34 -24.33 -8.59
CA ALA A 60 7.32 -25.79 -8.61
C ALA A 60 8.74 -26.40 -8.46
N GLU A 61 9.76 -25.83 -9.10
CA GLU A 61 11.16 -26.22 -8.92
C GLU A 61 11.63 -26.06 -7.47
N LEU A 62 11.30 -24.92 -6.85
CA LEU A 62 11.66 -24.62 -5.45
C LEU A 62 10.93 -25.54 -4.45
N GLU A 63 9.67 -25.87 -4.75
CA GLU A 63 8.87 -26.81 -3.95
C GLU A 63 9.42 -28.23 -4.07
N ALA A 64 9.73 -28.69 -5.29
CA ALA A 64 10.37 -29.98 -5.52
C ALA A 64 11.75 -30.08 -4.84
N ALA A 65 12.48 -28.97 -4.75
CA ALA A 65 13.73 -28.88 -4.00
C ALA A 65 13.54 -28.82 -2.46
N GLY A 66 12.30 -28.73 -1.99
CA GLY A 66 11.94 -28.61 -0.57
C GLY A 66 12.35 -27.28 0.07
N LEU A 67 12.53 -26.22 -0.73
CA LEU A 67 12.90 -24.89 -0.25
C LEU A 67 11.67 -24.05 0.13
N ILE A 68 10.55 -24.29 -0.55
CA ILE A 68 9.26 -23.69 -0.25
C ILE A 68 8.22 -24.79 -0.07
N GLU A 69 7.11 -24.43 0.54
CA GLU A 69 5.93 -25.29 0.67
C GLU A 69 4.69 -24.56 0.17
N GLN A 70 3.80 -25.29 -0.50
CA GLN A 70 2.49 -24.80 -0.86
C GLN A 70 1.46 -25.24 0.18
N SER A 71 0.70 -24.28 0.71
CA SER A 71 -0.48 -24.54 1.53
C SER A 71 -1.73 -23.91 0.91
N HIS A 72 -2.90 -24.34 1.38
CA HIS A 72 -4.18 -23.87 0.88
C HIS A 72 -5.02 -23.28 2.01
N ASN A 73 -5.50 -22.06 1.84
CA ASN A 73 -6.37 -21.39 2.81
C ASN A 73 -7.58 -20.76 2.12
N LYS A 74 -8.79 -21.18 2.50
CA LYS A 74 -10.07 -20.55 2.07
C LYS A 74 -10.14 -20.22 0.56
N SER A 75 -9.62 -21.07 -0.32
CA SER A 75 -9.49 -20.94 -1.80
C SER A 75 -8.22 -20.31 -2.38
N ARG A 76 -7.22 -19.96 -1.55
CA ARG A 76 -5.97 -19.35 -2.00
C ARG A 76 -4.79 -20.29 -1.79
N ASN A 77 -3.94 -20.36 -2.82
CA ASN A 77 -2.62 -20.98 -2.71
C ASN A 77 -1.66 -20.01 -2.04
N LEU A 78 -1.05 -20.46 -0.94
CA LEU A 78 -0.05 -19.75 -0.18
C LEU A 78 1.29 -20.46 -0.32
N TRP A 79 2.35 -19.69 -0.49
CA TRP A 79 3.72 -20.18 -0.59
C TRP A 79 4.51 -19.71 0.62
N GLY A 80 5.03 -20.66 1.38
CA GLY A 80 5.83 -20.43 2.58
C GLY A 80 7.28 -20.89 2.40
N LEU A 81 8.19 -20.37 3.22
CA LEU A 81 9.55 -20.89 3.29
C LEU A 81 9.60 -22.10 4.23
N THR A 82 10.23 -23.18 3.79
CA THR A 82 10.59 -24.28 4.71
C THR A 82 11.81 -23.88 5.55
N VAL A 83 12.12 -24.67 6.58
CA VAL A 83 13.38 -24.52 7.34
C VAL A 83 14.61 -24.60 6.42
N LYS A 84 14.57 -25.46 5.39
CA LYS A 84 15.64 -25.59 4.40
C LYS A 84 15.74 -24.34 3.53
N GLY A 85 14.61 -23.79 3.09
CA GLY A 85 14.55 -22.53 2.35
C GLY A 85 15.13 -21.36 3.13
N ARG A 86 14.78 -21.24 4.42
CA ARG A 86 15.30 -20.19 5.29
C ARG A 86 16.81 -20.29 5.49
N LYS A 87 17.33 -21.50 5.75
CA LYS A 87 18.79 -21.73 5.83
C LYS A 87 19.52 -21.38 4.52
N ARG A 88 18.93 -21.72 3.37
CA ARG A 88 19.49 -21.33 2.07
C ARG A 88 19.55 -19.82 1.94
N LEU A 89 18.45 -19.13 2.27
CA LEU A 89 18.33 -17.68 2.19
C LEU A 89 19.36 -16.99 3.09
N ASP A 90 19.52 -17.45 4.33
CA ASP A 90 20.48 -16.86 5.28
C ASP A 90 21.93 -16.94 4.76
N ALA A 91 22.27 -17.94 3.95
CA ALA A 91 23.60 -18.09 3.35
C ALA A 91 23.88 -17.11 2.19
N VAL A 92 22.85 -16.51 1.58
CA VAL A 92 22.97 -15.65 0.39
C VAL A 92 22.41 -14.24 0.60
N ARG A 93 21.86 -13.96 1.78
CA ARG A 93 21.10 -12.73 2.09
C ARG A 93 21.88 -11.44 1.81
N ALA A 94 23.19 -11.44 2.04
CA ALA A 94 24.05 -10.27 1.84
C ALA A 94 24.20 -9.87 0.36
N ASP A 95 24.04 -10.81 -0.55
CA ASP A 95 24.30 -10.61 -1.99
C ASP A 95 23.01 -10.33 -2.79
N ILE A 96 21.85 -10.34 -2.14
CA ILE A 96 20.55 -10.19 -2.80
C ILE A 96 20.01 -8.79 -2.57
N THR A 97 19.80 -8.07 -3.67
CA THR A 97 19.08 -6.80 -3.65
C THR A 97 17.70 -7.00 -4.25
N LEU A 98 16.67 -6.77 -3.43
CA LEU A 98 15.29 -6.75 -3.90
C LEU A 98 14.93 -5.36 -4.45
N PRO A 99 13.94 -5.27 -5.37
CA PRO A 99 13.36 -3.99 -5.73
C PRO A 99 12.65 -3.35 -4.52
N GLU A 100 12.32 -2.06 -4.65
CA GLU A 100 11.52 -1.33 -3.66
C GLU A 100 10.26 -2.11 -3.28
N SER A 101 10.04 -2.25 -1.98
CA SER A 101 8.92 -3.02 -1.46
C SER A 101 7.58 -2.32 -1.67
N PRO A 102 6.46 -3.07 -1.62
CA PRO A 102 5.14 -2.47 -1.77
C PRO A 102 4.82 -1.40 -0.72
N GLN A 103 5.32 -1.53 0.51
CA GLN A 103 5.05 -0.57 1.58
C GLN A 103 5.87 0.72 1.42
N HIS A 104 7.16 0.64 1.08
CA HIS A 104 7.96 1.83 0.76
C HIS A 104 7.39 2.57 -0.45
N ARG A 105 6.97 1.84 -1.49
CA ARG A 105 6.36 2.45 -2.66
C ARG A 105 5.08 3.22 -2.30
N ARG A 106 4.18 2.60 -1.53
CA ARG A 106 2.94 3.26 -1.07
C ARG A 106 3.24 4.50 -0.22
N TRP A 107 4.24 4.42 0.65
CA TRP A 107 4.71 5.55 1.46
C TRP A 107 5.24 6.70 0.60
N SER A 108 6.12 6.39 -0.36
CA SER A 108 6.71 7.37 -1.27
C SER A 108 5.66 8.02 -2.19
N GLU A 109 4.77 7.20 -2.76
CA GLU A 109 3.63 7.66 -3.57
C GLU A 109 2.71 8.60 -2.76
N ALA A 110 2.39 8.23 -1.52
CA ALA A 110 1.53 9.04 -0.67
C ALA A 110 2.16 10.37 -0.27
N ARG A 111 3.46 10.37 0.06
CA ARG A 111 4.20 11.60 0.36
C ARG A 111 4.25 12.54 -0.84
N THR A 112 4.50 12.00 -2.02
CA THR A 112 4.52 12.75 -3.28
C THR A 112 3.14 13.38 -3.53
N ALA A 113 2.08 12.56 -3.50
CA ALA A 113 0.72 13.03 -3.69
C ALA A 113 0.31 14.09 -2.65
N ALA A 114 0.71 13.91 -1.38
CA ALA A 114 0.43 14.85 -0.30
C ALA A 114 1.13 16.20 -0.52
N ALA A 115 2.40 16.17 -0.93
CA ALA A 115 3.17 17.37 -1.22
C ALA A 115 2.55 18.18 -2.38
N GLU A 116 2.06 17.49 -3.41
CA GLU A 116 1.40 18.12 -4.55
C GLU A 116 0.06 18.78 -4.18
N ARG A 117 -0.72 18.15 -3.30
CA ARG A 117 -2.13 18.53 -3.05
C ARG A 117 -2.37 19.35 -1.77
N ILE A 118 -1.45 19.35 -0.79
CA ILE A 118 -1.69 19.97 0.53
C ILE A 118 -2.09 21.45 0.45
N THR A 119 -1.53 22.21 -0.50
CA THR A 119 -1.89 23.62 -0.69
C THR A 119 -3.34 23.77 -1.14
N GLY A 120 -3.82 22.89 -2.03
CA GLY A 120 -5.22 22.83 -2.46
C GLY A 120 -6.14 22.53 -1.28
N PHE A 121 -5.86 21.47 -0.52
CA PHE A 121 -6.67 21.11 0.65
C PHE A 121 -6.74 22.22 1.72
N ARG A 122 -5.66 22.98 1.92
CA ARG A 122 -5.67 24.16 2.79
C ARG A 122 -6.58 25.27 2.26
N SER A 123 -6.59 25.47 0.95
CA SER A 123 -7.46 26.45 0.30
C SER A 123 -8.92 26.04 0.41
N ASP A 124 -9.23 24.76 0.15
CA ASP A 124 -10.59 24.23 0.22
C ASP A 124 -11.15 24.36 1.63
N LEU A 125 -10.41 23.91 2.65
CA LEU A 125 -10.84 24.04 4.04
C LEU A 125 -11.04 25.52 4.43
N ARG A 126 -10.14 26.41 4.00
CA ARG A 126 -10.30 27.84 4.25
C ARG A 126 -11.60 28.36 3.63
N GLY A 127 -11.88 28.04 2.37
CA GLY A 127 -13.08 28.50 1.67
C GLY A 127 -14.37 28.04 2.35
N VAL A 128 -14.43 26.77 2.79
CA VAL A 128 -15.62 26.27 3.50
C VAL A 128 -15.77 26.92 4.88
N LEU A 129 -14.67 27.19 5.59
CA LEU A 129 -14.71 27.92 6.87
C LEU A 129 -15.20 29.37 6.70
N GLU A 130 -14.72 30.07 5.66
CA GLU A 130 -15.16 31.42 5.34
C GLU A 130 -16.66 31.46 4.99
N GLU A 131 -17.15 30.48 4.23
CA GLU A 131 -18.58 30.32 3.94
C GLU A 131 -19.39 30.07 5.22
N ALA A 132 -18.95 29.15 6.07
CA ALA A 132 -19.61 28.86 7.33
C ALA A 132 -19.69 30.09 8.25
N ILE A 133 -18.61 30.87 8.35
CA ILE A 133 -18.59 32.15 9.09
C ILE A 133 -19.60 33.12 8.48
N SER A 134 -19.62 33.27 7.15
CA SER A 134 -20.57 34.15 6.47
C SER A 134 -22.03 33.77 6.73
N VAL A 135 -22.34 32.47 6.84
CA VAL A 135 -23.70 32.01 7.16
C VAL A 135 -24.05 32.27 8.63
N LEU A 136 -23.08 32.17 9.56
CA LEU A 136 -23.27 32.54 10.96
C LEU A 136 -23.53 34.04 11.14
N ASP A 137 -22.80 34.86 10.38
CA ASP A 137 -22.85 36.32 10.49
C ASP A 137 -24.03 36.94 9.70
N ALA A 138 -24.77 36.13 8.93
CA ALA A 138 -25.89 36.61 8.13
C ALA A 138 -27.10 36.97 9.02
N ASP A 139 -27.70 38.15 8.77
CA ASP A 139 -28.90 38.64 9.47
C ASP A 139 -30.19 37.84 9.19
N HIS A 140 -30.13 36.77 8.39
CA HIS A 140 -31.27 35.93 8.03
C HIS A 140 -31.05 34.46 8.41
N GLU A 141 -32.13 33.77 8.79
CA GLU A 141 -32.04 32.35 9.16
C GLU A 141 -31.71 31.48 7.93
N ALA A 142 -30.51 30.91 7.92
CA ALA A 142 -30.16 29.86 6.98
C ALA A 142 -30.90 28.56 7.29
N GLY A 143 -31.42 27.90 6.25
CA GLY A 143 -32.13 26.63 6.39
C GLY A 143 -31.21 25.50 6.88
N SER A 144 -31.78 24.50 7.55
CA SER A 144 -31.03 23.34 8.06
C SER A 144 -30.29 22.57 6.97
N ALA A 145 -30.82 22.51 5.74
CA ALA A 145 -30.16 21.86 4.61
C ALA A 145 -28.79 22.47 4.28
N THR A 146 -28.66 23.80 4.36
CA THR A 146 -27.39 24.50 4.16
C THR A 146 -26.36 24.11 5.21
N TRP A 147 -26.79 23.99 6.47
CA TRP A 147 -25.91 23.56 7.56
C TRP A 147 -25.45 22.11 7.41
N PHE A 148 -26.32 21.21 6.94
CA PHE A 148 -25.92 19.83 6.66
C PHE A 148 -24.89 19.75 5.53
N ASP A 149 -25.09 20.46 4.42
CA ASP A 149 -24.11 20.52 3.32
C ASP A 149 -22.75 21.09 3.77
N LEU A 150 -22.77 22.21 4.49
CA LEU A 150 -21.56 22.82 5.05
C LEU A 150 -20.82 21.86 5.99
N SER A 151 -21.54 21.14 6.85
CA SER A 151 -20.95 20.17 7.77
C SER A 151 -20.23 19.04 7.01
N GLU A 152 -20.84 18.51 5.95
CA GLU A 152 -20.22 17.46 5.13
C GLU A 152 -18.95 17.97 4.43
N ARG A 153 -19.01 19.16 3.83
CA ARG A 153 -17.87 19.79 3.15
C ARG A 153 -16.74 20.16 4.10
N LEU A 154 -17.05 20.64 5.30
CA LEU A 154 -16.07 20.93 6.37
C LEU A 154 -15.38 19.65 6.82
N HIS A 155 -16.17 18.62 7.12
CA HIS A 155 -15.64 17.33 7.53
C HIS A 155 -14.70 16.76 6.47
N GLN A 156 -15.13 16.80 5.21
CA GLN A 156 -14.36 16.25 4.12
C GLN A 156 -13.06 17.01 3.87
N SER A 157 -13.11 18.34 3.77
CA SER A 157 -11.92 19.17 3.55
C SER A 157 -10.92 19.06 4.71
N GLY A 158 -11.43 19.03 5.95
CA GLY A 158 -10.60 18.84 7.13
C GLY A 158 -9.89 17.48 7.14
N ARG A 159 -10.61 16.42 6.74
CA ARG A 159 -10.05 15.07 6.66
C ARG A 159 -8.98 14.92 5.59
N LEU A 160 -9.16 15.50 4.40
CA LEU A 160 -8.15 15.49 3.34
C LEU A 160 -6.87 16.21 3.78
N LEU A 161 -7.03 17.38 4.41
CA LEU A 161 -5.89 18.12 4.95
C LEU A 161 -5.17 17.32 6.04
N ALA A 162 -5.90 16.71 6.99
CA ALA A 162 -5.33 15.87 8.03
C ALA A 162 -4.58 14.66 7.45
N SER A 163 -5.16 14.00 6.43
CA SER A 163 -4.52 12.88 5.72
C SER A 163 -3.21 13.29 5.04
N ALA A 164 -3.18 14.46 4.38
CA ALA A 164 -1.95 14.98 3.77
C ALA A 164 -0.87 15.33 4.81
N ILE A 165 -1.26 15.96 5.93
CA ILE A 165 -0.35 16.25 7.06
C ILE A 165 0.23 14.96 7.61
N HIS A 166 -0.60 13.94 7.81
CA HIS A 166 -0.18 12.64 8.29
C HIS A 166 0.89 12.02 7.39
N CYS A 167 0.64 11.97 6.07
CA CYS A 167 1.59 11.43 5.10
C CYS A 167 2.92 12.20 5.09
N LEU A 168 2.88 13.53 5.25
CA LEU A 168 4.08 14.37 5.17
C LEU A 168 4.91 14.42 6.46
N GLY A 169 4.29 14.34 7.63
CA GLY A 169 4.94 14.61 8.90
C GLY A 169 4.85 13.52 9.96
N GLU A 170 3.88 12.60 9.87
CA GLU A 170 3.56 11.69 10.97
C GLU A 170 3.71 10.20 10.61
N TRP A 171 3.71 9.87 9.31
CA TRP A 171 3.96 8.52 8.83
C TRP A 171 5.46 8.33 8.54
N PRO A 172 6.23 7.70 9.46
CA PRO A 172 7.65 7.45 9.24
C PRO A 172 7.84 6.51 8.05
N GLU A 173 9.03 6.52 7.46
CA GLU A 173 9.40 5.55 6.44
C GLU A 173 9.25 4.12 7.01
N PRO A 174 8.54 3.22 6.30
CA PRO A 174 8.36 1.86 6.78
C PRO A 174 9.69 1.09 6.79
N ASP A 175 9.72 -0.03 7.50
CA ASP A 175 10.88 -0.94 7.54
C ASP A 175 10.45 -2.30 7.01
N ASP A 176 11.12 -2.80 5.97
CA ASP A 176 10.85 -4.08 5.32
C ASP A 176 10.92 -5.30 6.26
N SER A 177 11.50 -5.16 7.46
CA SER A 177 11.54 -6.22 8.47
C SER A 177 10.20 -6.44 9.19
N ARG A 178 9.26 -5.49 9.10
CA ARG A 178 8.01 -5.47 9.87
C ARG A 178 6.82 -4.99 9.02
N PRO A 179 5.60 -5.42 9.36
CA PRO A 179 4.41 -4.91 8.68
C PRO A 179 4.20 -3.43 9.00
N ASP A 180 3.99 -2.62 7.96
CA ASP A 180 3.53 -1.23 8.11
C ASP A 180 2.00 -1.18 8.27
N ASN A 181 1.53 -1.34 9.52
CA ASN A 181 0.12 -1.33 9.88
C ASN A 181 -0.31 0.05 10.42
N ASP A 182 -1.50 0.51 10.04
CA ASP A 182 -2.14 1.75 10.54
C ASP A 182 -3.16 1.42 11.67
N GLU A 183 -2.81 0.48 12.57
CA GLU A 183 -3.74 -0.06 13.59
C GLU A 183 -4.02 0.93 14.75
N GLU A 184 -3.13 1.90 14.97
CA GLU A 184 -3.24 2.88 16.06
C GLU A 184 -3.97 4.18 15.66
N ALA A 185 -4.73 4.18 14.56
CA ALA A 185 -5.46 5.37 14.13
C ALA A 185 -6.49 5.79 15.21
N PRO A 186 -6.36 7.00 15.80
CA PRO A 186 -7.31 7.47 16.78
C PRO A 186 -8.69 7.61 16.14
N TYR A 187 -9.74 7.32 16.94
CA TYR A 187 -11.14 7.47 16.55
C TYR A 187 -11.64 6.59 15.38
N GLY A 188 -10.99 5.45 15.13
CA GLY A 188 -11.47 4.50 14.10
C GLY A 188 -11.35 5.04 12.68
N GLN A 189 -10.56 6.10 12.47
CA GLN A 189 -10.24 6.65 11.15
C GLN A 189 -9.31 5.71 10.39
N ARG A 190 -9.88 4.61 9.92
CA ARG A 190 -9.27 3.81 8.84
C ARG A 190 -9.15 4.74 7.64
N ALA A 191 -8.06 4.62 6.86
CA ALA A 191 -7.83 5.35 5.61
C ALA A 191 -7.06 6.69 5.65
N ARG A 192 -6.33 7.03 6.74
CA ARG A 192 -5.46 8.24 6.78
C ARG A 192 -4.39 8.28 5.67
N ARG A 193 -4.06 7.12 5.09
CA ARG A 193 -3.06 6.92 4.04
C ARG A 193 -3.68 6.63 2.65
N GLN A 194 -5.01 6.64 2.51
CA GLN A 194 -5.69 6.26 1.26
C GLN A 194 -5.78 7.42 0.26
N ILE A 195 -4.64 7.74 -0.35
CA ILE A 195 -4.52 8.82 -1.35
C ILE A 195 -5.40 8.61 -2.60
N ARG A 196 -5.75 7.35 -2.93
CA ARG A 196 -6.60 7.03 -4.10
C ARG A 196 -8.04 7.53 -3.95
N GLY A 197 -8.47 7.82 -2.72
CA GLY A 197 -9.79 8.34 -2.44
C GLY A 197 -9.86 9.86 -2.43
N TRP A 198 -8.73 10.57 -2.57
CA TRP A 198 -8.75 12.03 -2.46
C TRP A 198 -9.50 12.72 -3.60
N ASP A 199 -9.54 12.07 -4.77
CA ASP A 199 -10.16 12.61 -5.98
C ASP A 199 -11.56 12.01 -6.23
N SER A 200 -12.12 11.24 -5.29
CA SER A 200 -13.46 10.68 -5.46
C SER A 200 -14.54 11.57 -4.84
N ASP A 201 -15.70 11.65 -5.49
CA ASP A 201 -16.90 12.33 -4.98
C ASP A 201 -17.41 11.74 -3.65
N PHE A 202 -17.04 10.48 -3.37
CA PHE A 202 -17.30 9.77 -2.10
C PHE A 202 -15.99 9.24 -1.50
N PRO A 203 -15.16 10.14 -0.97
CA PRO A 203 -13.85 9.80 -0.44
C PRO A 203 -14.05 9.04 0.88
N PHE A 204 -13.46 7.84 0.97
CA PHE A 204 -13.66 6.78 1.99
C PHE A 204 -13.88 7.22 3.44
#